data_AF-A0A1Y3AZA4-F1
#
_entry.id   AF-A0A1Y3AZA4-F1
#
_cell.length_a   1.000
_cell.length_b   1.000
_cell.length_c   1.000
_cell.angle_alpha   90.00
_cell.angle_beta   90.00
_cell.angle_gamma   90.00
#
_symmetry.space_group_name_H-M   'P 1'
#
loop_
_entity.id
_entity.type
_entity.pdbx_description
1 polymer ?
#
loop_
_entity_poly.entity_id
_entity_poly.type
_entity_poly.pdbx_seq_one_letter_code
_entity_poly.pdbx_strand_id
1 'polypeptide(L)'
;MTTILPTDLISNKKLMVLNIGDIVECRTCFEEILTGEVMAFEHENQNKILVLKIPSSSPSSTCNITCLNLEFCSDVNVIQEMPDSTSNTNINLPDINTNKLEERVNLAVKERKNLIEAYKSGVSSDGISLYLSLIRTMQVFFSIKRKSNLLTN
;
A
#
# COMPACT_ATOMS: atom_id res chain seq x y z
N MET A 1 18.75 13.37 -36.67
CA MET A 1 19.79 12.50 -36.09
C MET A 1 19.90 12.87 -34.63
N THR A 2 19.19 12.12 -33.78
CA THR A 2 19.02 12.44 -32.36
C THR A 2 20.12 11.74 -31.58
N THR A 3 21.07 12.50 -31.05
CA THR A 3 22.11 11.99 -30.16
C THR A 3 21.51 11.86 -28.76
N ILE A 4 21.10 10.64 -28.41
CA ILE A 4 20.73 10.26 -27.05
C ILE A 4 22.01 10.15 -26.21
N LEU A 5 22.04 10.89 -25.09
CA LEU A 5 23.16 10.88 -24.14
C LEU A 5 23.23 9.52 -23.39
N PRO A 6 24.43 9.06 -22.98
CA PRO A 6 24.61 7.76 -22.31
C PRO A 6 24.07 7.69 -20.86
N THR A 7 23.48 8.76 -20.34
CA THR A 7 23.11 8.86 -18.92
C THR A 7 21.84 8.07 -18.58
N ASP A 8 20.94 7.85 -19.56
CA ASP A 8 19.67 7.16 -19.35
C ASP A 8 19.81 5.62 -19.30
N LEU A 9 20.95 5.09 -19.76
CA LEU A 9 21.19 3.64 -19.78
C LEU A 9 21.75 3.11 -18.44
N ILE A 10 22.37 3.98 -17.64
CA ILE A 10 23.06 3.57 -16.40
C ILE A 10 22.08 3.51 -15.22
N SER A 11 21.13 4.44 -15.11
CA SER A 11 20.08 4.36 -14.07
C SER A 11 19.13 3.17 -14.27
N ASN A 12 18.85 2.78 -15.53
CA ASN A 12 17.98 1.64 -15.79
C ASN A 12 18.68 0.27 -15.57
N LYS A 13 20.02 0.20 -15.64
CA LYS A 13 20.75 -1.08 -15.46
C LYS A 13 20.85 -1.50 -13.99
N LYS A 14 20.87 -0.54 -13.06
CA LYS A 14 20.97 -0.82 -11.60
C LYS A 14 19.65 -1.32 -11.01
N LEU A 15 18.52 -0.89 -11.57
CA LEU A 15 17.18 -1.36 -11.20
C LEU A 15 16.92 -2.81 -11.64
N MET A 16 17.69 -3.31 -12.63
CA MET A 16 17.50 -4.61 -13.27
C MET A 16 18.01 -5.80 -12.45
N VAL A 17 18.48 -5.57 -11.21
CA VAL A 17 19.08 -6.59 -10.33
C VAL A 17 18.44 -6.63 -8.94
N LEU A 18 17.23 -6.06 -8.77
CA LEU A 18 16.52 -6.18 -7.51
C LEU A 18 15.87 -7.57 -7.39
N ASN A 19 16.03 -8.21 -6.24
CA ASN A 19 15.31 -9.41 -5.85
C ASN A 19 14.38 -9.14 -4.66
N ILE A 20 13.30 -9.92 -4.57
CA ILE A 20 12.45 -9.92 -3.37
C ILE A 20 13.32 -10.38 -2.19
N GLY A 21 13.28 -9.65 -1.08
CA GLY A 21 14.06 -9.93 0.13
C GLY A 21 15.38 -9.16 0.23
N ASP A 22 15.83 -8.49 -0.84
CA ASP A 22 17.00 -7.60 -0.76
C ASP A 22 16.71 -6.43 0.20
N ILE A 23 17.74 -5.96 0.90
CA ILE A 23 17.66 -4.69 1.64
C ILE A 23 18.20 -3.59 0.75
N VAL A 24 17.36 -2.60 0.49
CA VAL A 24 17.68 -1.48 -0.39
C VAL A 24 17.59 -0.15 0.36
N GLU A 25 18.43 0.79 -0.07
CA GLU A 25 18.34 2.21 0.25
C GLU A 25 17.80 2.95 -0.96
N CYS A 26 16.68 3.65 -0.79
CA CYS A 26 16.06 4.47 -1.82
C CYS A 26 16.13 5.93 -1.41
N ARG A 27 16.56 6.78 -2.33
CA ARG A 27 16.51 8.24 -2.17
C ARG A 27 15.36 8.80 -2.99
N THR A 28 14.43 9.48 -2.34
CA THR A 28 13.29 10.14 -3.01
C THR A 28 13.71 11.47 -3.64
N CYS A 29 12.86 12.03 -4.51
CA CYS A 29 13.04 13.37 -5.08
C CYS A 29 13.01 14.51 -4.04
N PHE A 30 12.67 14.22 -2.78
CA PHE A 30 12.74 15.16 -1.66
C PHE A 30 14.01 14.96 -0.81
N GLU A 31 14.99 14.21 -1.30
CA GLU A 31 16.22 13.84 -0.57
C GLU A 31 15.97 13.03 0.72
N GLU A 32 14.78 12.45 0.86
CA GLU A 32 14.47 11.51 1.94
C GLU A 32 15.08 10.14 1.61
N ILE A 33 15.74 9.54 2.60
CA ILE A 33 16.37 8.22 2.48
C ILE A 33 15.49 7.19 3.20
N LEU A 34 15.08 6.17 2.45
CA LEU A 34 14.27 5.07 2.95
C LEU A 34 15.03 3.76 2.79
N THR A 35 15.22 3.05 3.91
CA THR A 35 15.88 1.74 3.91
C THR A 35 14.89 0.66 4.30
N GLY A 36 14.77 -0.39 3.49
CA GLY A 36 13.81 -1.46 3.75
C GLY A 36 14.05 -2.71 2.93
N GLU A 37 13.36 -3.78 3.32
CA GLU A 37 13.33 -5.07 2.63
C GLU A 37 12.38 -4.98 1.42
N VAL A 38 12.84 -5.41 0.24
CA VAL A 38 12.04 -5.45 -0.99
C VAL A 38 10.97 -6.53 -0.87
N MET A 39 9.70 -6.12 -0.86
CA MET A 39 8.57 -7.05 -0.79
C MET A 39 8.01 -7.38 -2.18
N ALA A 40 8.00 -6.39 -3.07
CA ALA A 40 7.55 -6.50 -4.44
C ALA A 40 8.13 -5.35 -5.26
N PHE A 41 8.31 -5.56 -6.56
CA PHE A 41 8.71 -4.51 -7.48
C PHE A 41 8.13 -4.79 -8.87
N GLU A 42 7.84 -3.73 -9.61
CA GLU A 42 7.39 -3.80 -10.99
C GLU A 42 8.25 -2.85 -11.82
N HIS A 43 8.94 -3.40 -12.82
CA HIS A 43 9.91 -2.67 -13.64
C HIS A 43 9.59 -2.67 -15.14
N GLU A 44 8.69 -3.55 -15.59
CA GLU A 44 8.38 -3.75 -17.01
C GLU A 44 7.26 -2.83 -17.54
N ASN A 45 6.48 -2.20 -16.65
CA ASN A 45 5.36 -1.34 -17.01
C ASN A 45 5.66 0.16 -16.79
N GLN A 46 4.78 1.03 -17.31
CA GLN A 46 4.86 2.48 -17.10
C GLN A 46 4.85 2.90 -15.62
N ASN A 47 4.39 2.03 -14.74
CA ASN A 47 4.35 2.27 -13.31
C ASN A 47 5.52 1.54 -12.65
N LYS A 48 6.69 2.18 -12.59
CA LYS A 48 7.86 1.62 -11.90
C LYS A 48 7.64 1.73 -10.40
N ILE A 49 7.11 0.68 -9.77
CA ILE A 49 6.75 0.68 -8.35
C ILE A 49 7.68 -0.25 -7.57
N LEU A 50 8.11 0.19 -6.39
CA LEU A 50 8.84 -0.59 -5.41
C LEU A 50 8.11 -0.61 -4.08
N VAL A 51 7.87 -1.78 -3.52
CA VAL A 51 7.22 -1.97 -2.23
C VAL A 51 8.27 -2.39 -1.20
N LEU A 52 8.45 -1.58 -0.16
CA LEU A 52 9.39 -1.80 0.92
C LEU A 52 8.68 -2.13 2.22
N LYS A 53 9.24 -3.10 2.95
CA LYS A 53 8.96 -3.33 4.36
C LYS A 53 10.04 -2.65 5.19
N ILE A 54 9.64 -1.63 5.94
CA ILE A 54 10.51 -0.83 6.78
C ILE A 54 10.20 -1.19 8.25
N PRO A 55 11.20 -1.63 9.04
CA PRO A 55 11.01 -1.84 10.46
C PRO A 55 10.49 -0.56 11.14
N SER A 56 9.48 -0.68 12.00
CA SER A 56 9.03 0.48 12.76
C SER A 56 10.12 0.94 13.73
N SER A 57 10.25 2.24 13.93
CA SER A 57 11.11 2.81 14.98
C SER A 57 10.55 2.60 16.40
N SER A 58 9.32 2.08 16.53
CA SER A 58 8.69 1.74 17.80
C SER A 58 9.03 0.30 18.23
N PRO A 59 9.05 -0.01 19.53
CA PRO A 59 9.35 -1.35 20.06
C PRO A 59 8.25 -2.40 19.77
N SER A 60 7.27 -2.08 18.93
CA SER A 60 6.23 -3.01 18.51
C SER A 60 6.74 -3.90 17.39
N SER A 61 6.27 -5.15 17.33
CA SER A 61 6.55 -6.11 16.24
C SER A 61 5.92 -5.74 14.89
N THR A 62 5.60 -4.45 14.70
CA THR A 62 4.92 -3.91 13.52
C THR A 62 5.94 -3.39 12.52
N CYS A 63 5.65 -3.56 11.23
CA CYS A 63 6.43 -2.96 10.15
C CYS A 63 5.56 -2.00 9.35
N ASN A 64 6.20 -0.99 8.76
CA ASN A 64 5.59 -0.09 7.82
C ASN A 64 5.78 -0.66 6.41
N ILE A 65 4.68 -0.75 5.65
CA ILE A 65 4.73 -1.12 4.23
C ILE A 65 4.59 0.16 3.41
N THR A 66 5.62 0.49 2.65
CA THR A 66 5.69 1.72 1.85
C THR A 66 5.79 1.38 0.37
N CYS A 67 4.92 1.98 -0.44
CA CYS A 67 5.00 1.88 -1.89
C CYS A 67 5.65 3.15 -2.45
N LEU A 68 6.73 2.99 -3.21
CA LEU A 68 7.49 4.05 -3.84
C LEU A 68 7.29 3.99 -5.35
N ASN A 69 7.07 5.15 -5.97
CA ASN A 69 7.21 5.29 -7.41
C ASN A 69 8.67 5.60 -7.71
N LEU A 70 9.33 4.66 -8.39
CA LEU A 70 10.74 4.72 -8.75
C LEU A 70 11.04 5.84 -9.75
N GLU A 71 10.05 6.35 -10.49
CA GLU A 71 10.22 7.56 -11.31
C GLU A 71 10.47 8.83 -10.46
N PHE A 72 10.05 8.82 -9.20
CA PHE A 72 10.28 9.88 -8.22
C PHE A 72 11.39 9.52 -7.21
N CYS A 73 12.19 8.51 -7.53
CA CYS A 73 13.40 8.17 -6.77
C CYS A 73 14.63 8.60 -7.58
N SER A 74 15.55 9.32 -6.94
CA SER A 74 16.78 9.76 -7.57
C SER A 74 17.83 8.65 -7.64
N ASP A 75 17.87 7.77 -6.63
CA ASP A 75 18.78 6.62 -6.61
C ASP A 75 18.19 5.48 -5.78
N VAL A 76 18.56 4.25 -6.15
CA VAL A 76 18.23 3.00 -5.46
C VAL A 76 19.49 2.15 -5.39
N ASN A 77 19.89 1.79 -4.18
CA ASN A 77 21.10 1.03 -3.87
C ASN A 77 20.74 -0.26 -3.14
N VAL A 78 21.23 -1.40 -3.61
CA VAL A 78 21.17 -2.65 -2.83
C VAL A 78 22.28 -2.61 -1.77
N ILE A 79 21.87 -2.65 -0.50
CA ILE A 79 22.79 -2.65 0.65
C ILE A 79 23.15 -4.09 1.02
N GLN A 80 22.17 -4.98 0.95
CA GLN A 80 22.33 -6.39 1.27
C GLN A 80 21.49 -7.22 0.32
N GLU A 81 22.15 -8.08 -0.45
CA GLU A 81 21.48 -9.09 -1.27
C GLU A 81 20.95 -10.22 -0.37
N MET A 82 19.78 -10.74 -0.71
CA MET A 82 19.24 -11.91 -0.03
C MET A 82 20.12 -13.13 -0.36
N PRO A 83 20.61 -13.88 0.65
CA PRO A 83 21.42 -15.06 0.38
C PRO A 83 20.61 -16.16 -0.34
N ASP A 84 21.19 -16.74 -1.39
CA ASP A 84 20.58 -17.77 -2.26
C ASP A 84 19.99 -18.97 -1.48
N SER A 85 20.51 -19.25 -0.29
CA SER A 85 20.01 -20.32 0.60
C SER A 85 18.62 -20.04 1.21
N THR A 86 18.11 -18.82 1.09
CA THR A 86 16.82 -18.38 1.63
C THR A 86 15.82 -18.04 0.52
N SER A 87 16.12 -18.37 -0.74
CA SER A 87 15.22 -18.26 -1.90
C SER A 87 14.06 -19.27 -1.83
N ASN A 88 13.47 -19.45 -0.65
CA ASN A 88 12.24 -20.20 -0.46
C ASN A 88 11.12 -19.39 -1.09
N THR A 89 10.90 -19.62 -2.38
CA THR A 89 9.73 -19.29 -3.20
C THR A 89 8.45 -19.95 -2.68
N ASN A 90 8.29 -20.08 -1.37
CA ASN A 90 7.14 -20.69 -0.68
C ASN A 90 6.79 -19.90 0.59
N ILE A 91 6.90 -18.57 0.58
CA ILE A 91 6.01 -17.79 1.44
C ILE A 91 4.64 -17.94 0.81
N ASN A 92 3.86 -18.91 1.28
CA ASN A 92 2.44 -19.03 0.93
C ASN A 92 1.80 -17.71 1.37
N LEU A 93 1.57 -16.80 0.42
CA LEU A 93 0.83 -15.59 0.72
C LEU A 93 -0.55 -16.03 1.24
N PRO A 94 -1.08 -15.37 2.27
CA PRO A 94 -2.43 -15.68 2.72
C PRO A 94 -3.39 -15.54 1.55
N ASP A 95 -4.22 -16.56 1.31
CA ASP A 95 -5.23 -16.51 0.27
C ASP A 95 -6.11 -15.28 0.44
N ILE A 96 -6.20 -14.49 -0.62
CA ILE A 96 -7.08 -13.33 -0.64
C ILE A 96 -8.53 -13.82 -0.60
N ASN A 97 -9.28 -13.44 0.44
CA ASN A 97 -10.69 -13.78 0.55
C ASN A 97 -11.51 -12.94 -0.44
N THR A 98 -11.71 -13.49 -1.64
CA THR A 98 -12.45 -12.87 -2.74
C THR A 98 -13.91 -12.58 -2.37
N ASN A 99 -14.55 -13.45 -1.60
CA ASN A 99 -15.93 -13.26 -1.12
C ASN A 99 -16.04 -11.99 -0.25
N LYS A 100 -15.10 -11.78 0.67
CA LYS A 100 -15.07 -10.56 1.52
C LYS A 100 -14.83 -9.30 0.70
N LEU A 101 -14.05 -9.40 -0.38
CA LEU A 101 -13.85 -8.28 -1.29
C LEU A 101 -15.14 -7.96 -2.06
N GLU A 102 -15.81 -8.97 -2.57
CA GLU A 102 -17.10 -8.83 -3.25
C GLU A 102 -18.17 -8.24 -2.33
N GLU A 103 -18.27 -8.70 -1.08
CA GLU A 103 -19.16 -8.11 -0.07
C GLU A 103 -18.90 -6.62 0.14
N ARG A 104 -17.62 -6.22 0.23
CA ARG A 104 -17.24 -4.81 0.39
C ARG A 104 -17.63 -3.97 -0.84
N VAL A 105 -17.45 -4.52 -2.04
CA VAL A 105 -17.85 -3.86 -3.28
C VAL A 105 -19.37 -3.69 -3.31
N ASN A 106 -20.12 -4.77 -3.04
CA ASN A 106 -21.58 -4.75 -3.02
C ASN A 106 -22.13 -3.78 -1.97
N LEU A 107 -21.50 -3.71 -0.79
CA LEU A 107 -21.86 -2.75 0.25
C LEU A 107 -21.63 -1.31 -0.23
N ALA A 108 -20.46 -1.00 -0.78
CA ALA A 108 -20.15 0.34 -1.28
C ALA A 108 -21.09 0.77 -2.42
N VAL A 109 -21.43 -0.15 -3.33
CA VAL A 109 -22.40 0.10 -4.40
C VAL A 109 -23.79 0.37 -3.83
N LYS A 110 -24.23 -0.42 -2.84
CA LYS A 110 -25.52 -0.25 -2.18
C LYS A 110 -25.59 1.11 -1.46
N GLU A 111 -24.57 1.47 -0.69
CA GLU A 111 -24.50 2.76 0.02
C GLU A 111 -24.59 3.93 -0.97
N ARG A 112 -23.86 3.86 -2.09
CA ARG A 112 -23.92 4.89 -3.14
C ARG A 112 -25.30 4.99 -3.79
N LYS A 113 -25.97 3.85 -4.04
CA LYS A 113 -27.35 3.84 -4.58
C LYS A 113 -28.33 4.48 -3.60
N ASN A 114 -28.23 4.16 -2.31
CA ASN A 114 -29.08 4.74 -1.28
C ASN A 114 -28.91 6.27 -1.20
N LEU A 115 -27.68 6.77 -1.32
CA LEU A 115 -27.43 8.23 -1.35
C LEU A 115 -28.08 8.92 -2.56
N ILE A 116 -28.01 8.29 -3.73
CA ILE A 116 -28.66 8.81 -4.93
C ILE A 116 -30.19 8.82 -4.76
N GLU A 117 -30.76 7.78 -4.16
CA GLU A 117 -32.20 7.70 -3.91
C GLU A 117 -32.67 8.74 -2.88
N ALA A 118 -31.92 8.93 -1.79
CA ALA A 118 -32.19 9.97 -0.80
C ALA A 118 -32.17 11.37 -1.44
N TYR A 119 -31.18 11.63 -2.29
CA TYR A 119 -31.10 12.88 -3.04
C TYR A 119 -32.30 13.07 -3.98
N LYS A 120 -32.68 12.03 -4.74
CA LYS A 120 -33.86 12.05 -5.62
C LYS A 120 -35.17 12.26 -4.86
N SER A 121 -35.24 11.78 -3.62
CA SER A 121 -36.40 11.92 -2.74
C SER A 121 -36.52 13.31 -2.10
N GLY A 122 -35.60 14.24 -2.43
CA GLY A 122 -35.63 15.61 -1.95
C GLY A 122 -35.08 15.81 -0.54
N VAL A 123 -34.32 14.84 -0.01
CA VAL A 123 -33.64 15.01 1.27
C VAL A 123 -32.58 16.11 1.13
N SER A 124 -32.54 17.04 2.09
CA SER A 124 -31.55 18.12 2.09
C SER A 124 -30.13 17.58 2.24
N SER A 125 -29.15 18.31 1.67
CA SER A 125 -27.72 18.00 1.82
C SER A 125 -27.31 17.87 3.29
N ASP A 126 -27.85 18.74 4.14
CA ASP A 126 -27.54 18.80 5.56
C ASP A 126 -28.09 17.58 6.29
N GLY A 127 -29.30 17.12 5.93
CA GLY A 127 -29.89 15.89 6.45
C GLY A 127 -29.08 14.65 6.09
N ILE A 128 -28.61 14.56 4.84
CA ILE A 128 -27.73 13.48 4.38
C ILE A 128 -26.40 13.51 5.15
N SER A 129 -25.79 14.70 5.29
CA SER A 129 -24.52 14.87 6.01
C SER A 129 -24.64 14.47 7.49
N LEU A 130 -25.71 14.90 8.17
CA LEU A 130 -25.97 14.55 9.56
C LEU A 130 -26.14 13.03 9.72
N TYR A 131 -26.93 12.40 8.85
CA TYR A 131 -27.12 10.95 8.86
C TYR A 131 -25.78 10.20 8.71
N LEU A 132 -24.96 10.58 7.73
CA LEU A 132 -23.65 9.96 7.51
C LEU A 132 -22.72 10.12 8.71
N SER A 133 -22.74 11.30 9.35
CA SER A 133 -21.94 11.60 10.53
C SER A 133 -22.35 10.75 11.74
N LEU A 134 -23.66 10.57 11.95
CA LEU A 134 -24.20 9.71 13.02
C LEU A 134 -23.83 8.25 12.80
N ILE A 135 -24.06 7.72 11.60
CA ILE A 135 -23.75 6.31 11.27
C ILE A 135 -22.26 6.03 11.45
N ARG A 136 -21.38 6.93 10.98
CA ARG A 136 -19.93 6.80 11.17
C ARG A 136 -19.56 6.76 12.66
N THR A 137 -20.16 7.64 13.46
CA THR A 137 -19.92 7.69 14.92
C THR A 137 -20.35 6.39 15.59
N MET A 138 -21.52 5.85 15.23
CA MET A 138 -22.01 4.59 15.77
C MET A 138 -21.12 3.40 15.37
N GLN A 139 -20.67 3.33 14.11
CA GLN A 139 -19.76 2.28 13.64
C GLN A 139 -18.44 2.27 14.41
N VAL A 140 -17.87 3.45 14.67
CA VAL A 140 -16.65 3.59 15.48
C VAL A 140 -16.90 3.12 16.91
N PHE A 141 -17.99 3.56 17.54
CA PHE A 141 -18.35 3.16 18.90
C PHE A 141 -18.51 1.64 19.05
N PHE A 142 -19.23 1.00 18.14
CA PHE A 142 -19.40 -0.46 18.16
C PHE A 142 -18.12 -1.23 17.85
N SER A 143 -17.25 -0.69 16.98
CA SER A 143 -15.95 -1.30 16.70
C SER A 143 -15.03 -1.27 17.91
N ILE A 144 -15.03 -0.17 18.68
CA ILE A 144 -14.27 -0.04 19.94
C ILE A 144 -14.79 -1.05 20.97
N LYS A 145 -16.12 -1.14 21.15
CA LYS A 145 -16.74 -2.06 22.11
C LYS A 145 -16.52 -3.54 21.78
N ARG A 146 -16.46 -3.91 20.50
CA ARG A 146 -16.08 -5.28 20.10
C ARG A 146 -14.62 -5.59 20.45
N LYS A 147 -13.69 -4.66 20.17
CA LYS A 147 -12.27 -4.85 20.50
C LYS A 147 -12.03 -4.97 22.00
N SER A 148 -12.73 -4.20 22.84
CA SER A 148 -12.59 -4.29 24.30
C SER A 148 -13.07 -5.64 24.85
N ASN A 149 -14.15 -6.21 24.31
CA ASN A 149 -14.69 -7.51 24.75
C ASN A 149 -13.84 -8.71 24.31
N LEU A 150 -13.03 -8.56 23.26
CA LEU A 150 -12.07 -9.58 22.79
C LEU A 150 -10.77 -9.61 23.62
N LEU A 151 -10.49 -8.57 24.41
CA LEU A 151 -9.30 -8.48 25.28
C LEU A 151 -9.57 -8.97 26.71
N THR A 152 -10.81 -9.33 27.04
CA THR A 152 -11.24 -9.78 28.37
C THR A 152 -11.57 -11.27 28.46
N ASN A 153 -11.28 -12.05 27.41
CA ASN A 153 -11.33 -13.52 27.39
C ASN A 153 -9.97 -14.07 26.97
#